data_AF-A0A9E4FXT1-F1
#
_entry.id   AF-A0A9E4FXT1-F1
#
_cell.length_a   1.000
_cell.length_b   1.000
_cell.length_c   1.000
_cell.angle_alpha   90.00
_cell.angle_beta   90.00
_cell.angle_gamma   90.00
#
_symmetry.space_group_name_H-M   'P 1'
#
loop_
_entity.id
_entity.type
_entity.pdbx_description
1 polymer ?
#
loop_
_entity_poly.entity_id
_entity_poly.type
_entity_poly.pdbx_seq_one_letter_code
_entity_poly.pdbx_strand_id
1 'polypeptide(L)'
;MDDMAELGASSGYLVDLEEQDNNEVYERLIGAAMIVVDAAGQGDRLLRLLRRTAIHAIKEALNRGALLFFEGAAAAIAGEFVLAADHRIESGLNFLHNALVATDASSVAGDDALRSARGELPDAIFLGLATGSALALGPQGQIETWGERPVAISLGDPTRANAAFSSLSVTEN
;
A
#
# COMPACT_ATOMS: atom_id res chain seq x y z
N MET A 1 -11.49 -7.73 -16.26
CA MET A 1 -10.71 -8.92 -16.70
C MET A 1 -10.57 -8.97 -18.21
N ASP A 2 -11.62 -8.62 -18.97
CA ASP A 2 -11.54 -8.51 -20.44
C ASP A 2 -10.43 -7.55 -20.91
N ASP A 3 -10.24 -6.43 -20.21
CA ASP A 3 -9.20 -5.43 -20.51
C ASP A 3 -7.75 -5.98 -20.48
N MET A 4 -7.49 -7.07 -19.74
CA MET A 4 -6.15 -7.69 -19.67
C MET A 4 -5.92 -8.72 -20.77
N ALA A 5 -6.99 -9.39 -21.22
CA ALA A 5 -6.91 -10.30 -22.38
C ALA A 5 -6.61 -9.52 -23.66
N GLU A 6 -7.08 -8.27 -23.76
CA GLU A 6 -6.78 -7.35 -24.86
C GLU A 6 -5.29 -6.95 -24.95
N LEU A 7 -4.54 -7.07 -23.84
CA LEU A 7 -3.10 -6.80 -23.79
C LEU A 7 -2.22 -8.03 -24.07
N GLY A 8 -2.81 -9.16 -24.46
CA GLY A 8 -2.06 -10.39 -24.79
C GLY A 8 -1.46 -11.11 -23.58
N ALA A 9 -1.93 -10.80 -22.37
CA ALA A 9 -1.57 -11.56 -21.17
C ALA A 9 -2.10 -13.01 -21.29
N SER A 10 -1.33 -13.99 -20.81
CA SER A 10 -1.84 -15.36 -20.64
C SER A 10 -3.09 -15.34 -19.75
N SER A 11 -3.99 -16.31 -19.93
CA SER A 11 -5.26 -16.42 -19.18
C SER A 11 -5.12 -15.99 -17.71
N GLY A 12 -5.80 -14.90 -17.34
CA GLY A 12 -5.96 -14.53 -15.94
C GLY A 12 -6.78 -15.58 -15.20
N TYR A 13 -6.59 -15.67 -13.88
CA TYR A 13 -7.40 -16.50 -13.02
C TYR A 13 -7.66 -15.79 -11.70
N LEU A 14 -8.77 -16.12 -11.06
CA LEU A 14 -9.09 -15.65 -9.72
C LEU A 14 -8.45 -16.59 -8.69
N VAL A 15 -7.80 -16.02 -7.68
CA VAL A 15 -7.34 -16.75 -6.49
C VAL A 15 -8.30 -16.44 -5.37
N ASP A 16 -9.10 -17.43 -4.98
CA ASP A 16 -9.94 -17.33 -3.79
C ASP A 16 -9.11 -17.73 -2.56
N LEU A 17 -8.83 -16.75 -1.70
CA LEU A 17 -8.01 -16.95 -0.50
C LEU A 17 -8.76 -17.65 0.64
N GLU A 18 -10.07 -17.86 0.53
CA GLU A 18 -10.89 -18.50 1.55
C GLU A 18 -11.13 -19.97 1.29
N GLU A 19 -11.38 -20.32 0.03
CA GLU A 19 -11.77 -21.66 -0.36
C GLU A 19 -10.57 -22.55 -0.74
N GLN A 20 -9.46 -21.96 -1.19
CA GLN A 20 -8.31 -22.71 -1.71
C GLN A 20 -7.34 -23.18 -0.61
N ASP A 21 -6.70 -24.32 -0.86
CA ASP A 21 -5.61 -24.81 -0.02
C ASP A 21 -4.41 -23.85 -0.10
N ASN A 22 -3.71 -23.69 1.04
CA ASN A 22 -2.57 -22.80 1.14
C ASN A 22 -1.46 -23.11 0.12
N ASN A 23 -1.21 -24.38 -0.19
CA ASN A 23 -0.19 -24.76 -1.17
C ASN A 23 -0.62 -24.38 -2.59
N GLU A 24 -1.89 -24.56 -2.92
CA GLU A 24 -2.43 -24.18 -4.23
C GLU A 24 -2.37 -22.66 -4.44
N VAL A 25 -2.76 -21.88 -3.42
CA VAL A 25 -2.63 -20.42 -3.42
C VAL A 25 -1.16 -20.02 -3.64
N TYR A 26 -0.23 -20.68 -2.94
CA TYR A 26 1.19 -20.39 -3.05
C TYR A 26 1.73 -20.67 -4.47
N GLU A 27 1.46 -21.85 -5.01
CA GLU A 27 1.91 -22.28 -6.34
C GLU A 27 1.36 -21.41 -7.46
N ARG A 28 0.10 -20.96 -7.33
CA ARG A 28 -0.50 -20.03 -8.28
C ARG A 28 0.21 -18.67 -8.22
N LEU A 29 0.29 -18.07 -7.04
CA LEU A 29 0.84 -16.72 -6.89
C LEU A 29 2.32 -16.61 -7.28
N ILE A 30 3.15 -17.61 -6.98
CA ILE A 30 4.59 -17.58 -7.31
C ILE A 30 4.87 -17.61 -8.83
N GLY A 31 3.97 -18.22 -9.61
CA GLY A 31 4.07 -18.30 -11.07
C GLY A 31 3.46 -17.10 -11.80
N ALA A 32 2.83 -16.16 -11.09
CA ALA A 32 2.15 -15.03 -11.70
C ALA A 32 3.17 -13.97 -12.18
N ALA A 33 2.97 -13.48 -13.40
CA ALA A 33 3.71 -12.30 -13.90
C ALA A 33 3.11 -10.98 -13.37
N MET A 34 1.83 -11.00 -12.99
CA MET A 34 1.12 -9.86 -12.45
C MET A 34 0.07 -10.35 -11.45
N ILE A 35 -0.02 -9.66 -10.33
CA ILE A 35 -0.98 -9.91 -9.25
C ILE A 35 -1.76 -8.62 -9.06
N VAL A 36 -3.08 -8.69 -9.24
CA VAL A 36 -4.00 -7.59 -8.94
C VAL A 36 -4.73 -7.93 -7.65
N VAL A 37 -4.68 -7.01 -6.70
CA VAL A 37 -5.32 -7.12 -5.40
C VAL A 37 -6.44 -6.09 -5.34
N ASP A 38 -7.67 -6.57 -5.27
CA ASP A 38 -8.87 -5.77 -5.04
C ASP A 38 -9.51 -6.19 -3.71
N ALA A 39 -9.95 -5.21 -2.93
CA ALA A 39 -10.60 -5.42 -1.65
C ALA A 39 -12.12 -5.57 -1.78
N ALA A 40 -12.74 -5.20 -2.91
CA ALA A 40 -14.19 -5.16 -3.08
C ALA A 40 -14.94 -4.50 -1.89
N GLY A 41 -14.32 -3.49 -1.27
CA GLY A 41 -14.82 -2.79 -0.08
C GLY A 41 -14.60 -3.49 1.28
N GLN A 42 -13.87 -4.61 1.34
CA GLN A 42 -13.61 -5.40 2.55
C GLN A 42 -12.11 -5.45 2.92
N GLY A 43 -11.49 -4.27 3.07
CA GLY A 43 -10.05 -4.12 3.33
C GLY A 43 -9.54 -4.94 4.52
N ASP A 44 -10.21 -4.88 5.67
CA ASP A 44 -9.80 -5.61 6.89
C ASP A 44 -9.81 -7.13 6.69
N ARG A 45 -10.81 -7.64 5.96
CA ARG A 45 -10.92 -9.07 5.66
C ARG A 45 -9.81 -9.50 4.72
N LEU A 46 -9.60 -8.76 3.64
CA LEU A 46 -8.52 -9.00 2.69
C LEU A 46 -7.15 -8.98 3.39
N LEU A 47 -6.90 -7.99 4.26
CA LEU A 47 -5.67 -7.89 5.04
C LEU A 47 -5.42 -9.15 5.88
N ARG A 48 -6.45 -9.66 6.57
CA ARG A 48 -6.33 -10.90 7.36
C ARG A 48 -6.04 -12.13 6.49
N LEU A 49 -6.67 -12.24 5.33
CA LEU A 49 -6.45 -13.35 4.40
C LEU A 49 -5.03 -13.32 3.81
N LEU A 50 -4.60 -12.14 3.36
CA LEU A 50 -3.27 -11.95 2.76
C LEU A 50 -2.14 -12.23 3.75
N ARG A 51 -2.28 -11.82 5.01
CA ARG A 51 -1.26 -12.02 6.07
C ARG A 51 -0.86 -13.45 6.36
N ARG A 52 -1.63 -14.43 5.90
CA ARG A 52 -1.35 -15.84 6.12
C ARG A 52 -0.33 -16.31 5.07
N THR A 53 -0.76 -17.15 4.14
CA THR A 53 0.14 -17.77 3.15
C THR A 53 0.42 -16.86 1.97
N ALA A 54 -0.56 -16.06 1.56
CA ALA A 54 -0.49 -15.30 0.32
C ALA A 54 0.60 -14.22 0.34
N ILE A 55 0.85 -13.56 1.47
CA ILE A 55 1.89 -12.52 1.55
C ILE A 55 3.29 -13.06 1.24
N HIS A 56 3.59 -14.28 1.66
CA HIS A 56 4.87 -14.92 1.36
C HIS A 56 4.99 -15.22 -0.14
N ALA A 57 3.93 -15.76 -0.75
CA ALA A 57 3.90 -16.05 -2.18
C ALA A 57 4.00 -14.77 -3.04
N ILE A 58 3.29 -13.70 -2.65
CA ILE A 58 3.34 -12.41 -3.34
C ILE A 58 4.74 -11.80 -3.27
N LYS A 59 5.39 -11.82 -2.10
CA LYS A 59 6.76 -11.32 -1.95
C LYS A 59 7.75 -12.10 -2.81
N GLU A 60 7.61 -13.42 -2.86
CA GLU A 60 8.45 -14.27 -3.71
C GLU A 60 8.18 -14.02 -5.21
N ALA A 61 6.94 -13.82 -5.62
CA ALA A 61 6.60 -13.44 -7.00
C ALA A 61 7.22 -12.09 -7.39
N LEU A 62 7.11 -11.08 -6.52
CA LEU A 62 7.76 -9.78 -6.71
C LEU A 62 9.28 -9.91 -6.87
N ASN A 63 9.93 -10.73 -6.04
CA ASN A 63 11.37 -10.99 -6.14
C ASN A 63 11.76 -11.63 -7.49
N ARG A 64 10.83 -12.30 -8.16
CA ARG A 64 11.00 -12.90 -9.49
C ARG A 64 10.65 -11.93 -10.63
N GLY A 65 10.27 -10.69 -10.32
CA GLY A 65 9.92 -9.67 -11.29
C GLY A 65 8.43 -9.60 -11.63
N ALA A 66 7.56 -10.21 -10.82
CA ALA A 66 6.13 -10.00 -10.97
C ALA A 66 5.75 -8.54 -10.67
N LEU A 67 4.66 -8.07 -11.26
CA LEU A 67 4.03 -6.80 -10.92
C LEU A 67 2.94 -7.01 -9.87
N LEU A 68 2.85 -6.11 -8.88
CA LEU A 68 1.79 -6.11 -7.88
C LEU A 68 1.01 -4.80 -7.95
N PHE A 69 -0.29 -4.90 -8.21
CA PHE A 69 -1.19 -3.77 -8.26
C PHE A 69 -2.21 -3.89 -7.13
N PHE A 70 -2.25 -2.88 -6.25
CA PHE A 70 -3.33 -2.71 -5.29
C PHE A 70 -4.33 -1.71 -5.85
N GLU A 71 -5.56 -2.15 -6.10
CA GLU A 71 -6.61 -1.33 -6.69
C GLU A 71 -7.56 -0.77 -5.61
N GLY A 72 -7.94 0.49 -5.76
CA GLY A 72 -8.92 1.15 -4.91
C GLY A 72 -8.59 1.01 -3.42
N ALA A 73 -9.56 0.56 -2.63
CA ALA A 73 -9.41 0.41 -1.19
C ALA A 73 -8.31 -0.60 -0.77
N ALA A 74 -7.88 -1.50 -1.66
CA ALA A 74 -6.76 -2.39 -1.37
C ALA A 74 -5.42 -1.65 -1.27
N ALA A 75 -5.28 -0.46 -1.85
CA ALA A 75 -4.04 0.32 -1.73
C ALA A 75 -3.75 0.72 -0.27
N ALA A 76 -4.79 0.91 0.55
CA ALA A 76 -4.66 1.24 1.97
C ALA A 76 -3.82 0.20 2.75
N ILE A 77 -3.97 -1.08 2.41
CA ILE A 77 -3.30 -2.18 3.14
C ILE A 77 -1.84 -2.40 2.73
N ALA A 78 -1.35 -1.73 1.67
CA ALA A 78 0.04 -1.83 1.22
C ALA A 78 1.03 -1.16 2.20
N GLY A 79 0.54 -0.19 2.99
CA GLY A 79 1.29 0.48 4.04
C GLY A 79 1.82 -0.47 5.12
N GLU A 80 2.78 0.02 5.90
CA GLU A 80 3.11 -0.56 7.21
C GLU A 80 1.97 -0.33 8.20
N PHE A 81 1.23 0.77 8.04
CA PHE A 81 0.11 1.15 8.87
C PHE A 81 -1.18 1.22 8.06
N VAL A 82 -2.29 0.84 8.67
CA VAL A 82 -3.65 0.92 8.12
C VAL A 82 -4.51 1.65 9.14
N LEU A 83 -5.27 2.63 8.68
CA LEU A 83 -6.32 3.27 9.48
C LEU A 83 -7.60 2.46 9.31
N ALA A 84 -7.98 1.69 10.32
CA ALA A 84 -9.19 0.88 10.32
C ALA A 84 -10.45 1.78 10.36
N ALA A 85 -11.60 1.20 10.03
CA ALA A 85 -12.88 1.92 10.03
C ALA A 85 -13.28 2.47 11.42
N ASP A 86 -12.77 1.87 12.49
CA ASP A 86 -12.95 2.32 13.88
C ASP A 86 -11.88 3.33 14.33
N HIS A 87 -11.10 3.87 13.38
CA HIS A 87 -10.03 4.84 13.56
C HIS A 87 -8.81 4.33 14.36
N ARG A 88 -8.73 3.03 14.64
CA ARG A 88 -7.51 2.45 15.21
C ARG A 88 -6.45 2.29 14.11
N ILE A 89 -5.21 2.49 14.49
CA ILE A 89 -4.06 2.12 13.66
C ILE A 89 -3.81 0.63 13.85
N GLU A 90 -3.85 -0.11 12.75
CA GLU A 90 -3.41 -1.48 12.69
C GLU A 90 -2.14 -1.58 11.82
N SER A 91 -1.40 -2.67 11.93
CA SER A 91 -0.36 -2.96 10.96
C SER A 91 -1.01 -3.18 9.58
N GLY A 92 -0.28 -2.97 8.49
CA GLY A 92 -0.66 -3.35 7.13
C GLY A 92 0.10 -4.58 6.63
N LEU A 93 0.40 -4.60 5.33
CA LEU A 93 1.22 -5.63 4.68
C LEU A 93 2.71 -5.27 4.62
N ASN A 94 3.06 -4.02 4.91
CA ASN A 94 4.43 -3.52 4.94
C ASN A 94 5.16 -3.71 3.60
N PHE A 95 4.49 -3.39 2.49
CA PHE A 95 5.17 -3.15 1.20
C PHE A 95 5.77 -1.76 1.16
N LEU A 96 5.11 -0.80 1.81
CA LEU A 96 5.58 0.55 2.01
C LEU A 96 5.99 0.74 3.48
N HIS A 97 7.30 0.72 3.71
CA HIS A 97 7.85 0.86 5.05
C HIS A 97 7.55 2.24 5.63
N ASN A 98 7.18 2.25 6.91
CA ASN A 98 6.88 3.43 7.70
C ASN A 98 5.84 4.36 7.02
N ALA A 99 4.86 3.77 6.35
CA ALA A 99 3.88 4.50 5.56
C ALA A 99 2.44 4.07 5.87
N LEU A 100 1.53 5.04 5.78
CA LEU A 100 0.09 4.87 5.81
C LEU A 100 -0.49 5.40 4.49
N VAL A 101 -1.28 4.57 3.82
CA VAL A 101 -1.93 4.93 2.55
C VAL A 101 -3.40 5.25 2.80
N ALA A 102 -3.82 6.46 2.45
CA ALA A 102 -5.19 6.95 2.49
C ALA A 102 -5.74 7.05 1.07
N THR A 103 -6.80 6.30 0.79
CA THR A 103 -7.53 6.32 -0.50
C THR A 103 -8.78 7.19 -0.38
N ASP A 104 -9.43 7.54 -1.49
CA ASP A 104 -10.61 8.41 -1.50
C ASP A 104 -11.65 8.04 -0.43
N ALA A 105 -12.15 9.09 0.23
CA ALA A 105 -12.85 9.18 1.52
C ALA A 105 -11.98 9.82 2.62
N SER A 106 -10.66 9.64 2.59
CA SER A 106 -9.75 10.10 3.66
C SER A 106 -8.71 11.12 3.20
N SER A 107 -8.89 11.80 2.06
CA SER A 107 -7.85 12.62 1.43
C SER A 107 -7.51 13.91 2.20
N VAL A 108 -6.48 13.76 3.05
CA VAL A 108 -5.30 14.62 3.29
C VAL A 108 -5.47 16.07 3.80
N ALA A 109 -6.66 16.59 4.09
CA ALA A 109 -6.74 17.86 4.84
C ALA A 109 -7.88 18.00 5.85
N GLY A 110 -8.90 17.14 5.80
CA GLY A 110 -10.13 17.33 6.58
C GLY A 110 -10.54 16.18 7.49
N ASP A 111 -9.82 15.05 7.47
CA ASP A 111 -10.21 13.86 8.22
C ASP A 111 -9.60 13.88 9.64
N ASP A 112 -10.45 13.95 10.66
CA ASP A 112 -10.07 13.96 12.07
C ASP A 112 -9.31 12.68 12.47
N ALA A 113 -9.65 11.54 11.86
CA ALA A 113 -8.98 10.28 12.13
C ALA A 113 -7.56 10.28 11.56
N LEU A 114 -7.38 10.80 10.34
CA LEU A 114 -6.05 10.96 9.76
C LEU A 114 -5.20 11.97 10.55
N ARG A 115 -5.82 13.00 11.13
CA ARG A 115 -5.14 13.95 12.02
C ARG A 115 -4.69 13.28 13.32
N SER A 116 -5.54 12.45 13.94
CA SER A 116 -5.15 11.65 15.11
C SER A 116 -3.99 10.72 14.77
N ALA A 117 -4.08 10.01 13.64
CA ALA A 117 -3.05 9.08 13.20
C ALA A 117 -1.68 9.77 12.99
N ARG A 118 -1.65 11.01 12.49
CA ARG A 118 -0.40 11.80 12.38
C ARG A 118 0.22 12.15 13.74
N GLY A 119 -0.61 12.37 14.76
CA GLY A 119 -0.15 12.58 16.13
C GLY A 119 0.43 11.32 16.76
N GLU A 120 -0.15 10.16 16.44
CA GLU A 120 0.29 8.85 16.93
C GLU A 120 1.51 8.31 16.17
N LEU A 121 1.65 8.65 14.88
CA LEU A 121 2.73 8.22 13.99
C LEU A 121 3.52 9.42 13.47
N PRO A 122 4.31 10.11 14.31
CA PRO A 122 4.99 11.34 13.93
C PRO A 122 6.05 11.15 12.86
N ASP A 123 6.64 9.95 12.79
CA ASP A 123 7.72 9.63 11.85
C ASP A 123 7.20 8.98 10.56
N ALA A 124 5.91 8.68 10.46
CA ALA A 124 5.34 7.98 9.32
C ALA A 124 5.11 8.89 8.11
N ILE A 125 5.16 8.29 6.92
CA ILE A 125 4.80 8.90 5.65
C ILE A 125 3.31 8.66 5.40
N PHE A 126 2.55 9.73 5.21
CA PHE A 126 1.14 9.70 4.86
C PHE A 126 0.97 9.94 3.36
N LEU A 127 0.50 8.92 2.65
CA LEU A 127 0.28 8.92 1.20
C LEU A 127 -1.22 9.04 0.91
N GLY A 128 -1.63 10.11 0.25
CA GLY A 128 -3.00 10.29 -0.25
C GLY A 128 -3.08 9.92 -1.73
N LEU A 129 -3.92 8.94 -2.06
CA LEU A 129 -4.22 8.53 -3.43
C LEU A 129 -5.66 8.95 -3.77
N ALA A 130 -5.81 9.81 -4.77
CA ALA A 130 -7.11 10.24 -5.27
C ALA A 130 -7.62 9.31 -6.38
N THR A 131 -8.93 9.30 -6.63
CA THR A 131 -9.53 8.36 -7.59
C THR A 131 -8.98 8.68 -8.97
N GLY A 132 -8.48 7.66 -9.67
CA GLY A 132 -7.82 7.85 -10.97
C GLY A 132 -6.38 8.36 -10.87
N SER A 133 -5.74 8.22 -9.70
CA SER A 133 -4.30 8.33 -9.53
C SER A 133 -3.69 7.04 -8.99
N ALA A 134 -2.41 6.84 -9.26
CA ALA A 134 -1.64 5.72 -8.71
C ALA A 134 -0.20 6.15 -8.41
N LEU A 135 0.43 5.42 -7.50
CA LEU A 135 1.86 5.52 -7.21
C LEU A 135 2.54 4.23 -7.65
N ALA A 136 3.38 4.32 -8.67
CA ALA A 136 4.18 3.20 -9.17
C ALA A 136 5.56 3.23 -8.52
N LEU A 137 6.04 2.05 -8.09
CA LEU A 137 7.31 1.88 -7.38
C LEU A 137 8.19 0.90 -8.15
N GLY A 138 9.39 1.32 -8.48
CA GLY A 138 10.37 0.49 -9.16
C GLY A 138 11.32 -0.25 -8.20
N PRO A 139 11.97 -1.32 -8.67
CA PRO A 139 12.82 -2.18 -7.83
C PRO A 139 14.10 -1.51 -7.32
N GLN A 140 14.47 -0.34 -7.85
CA GLN A 140 15.66 0.43 -7.43
C GLN A 140 15.27 1.75 -6.75
N GLY A 141 14.06 1.80 -6.18
CA GLY A 141 13.55 2.99 -5.50
C GLY A 141 13.01 4.06 -6.44
N GLN A 142 12.71 3.72 -7.70
CA GLN A 142 11.99 4.63 -8.58
C GLN A 142 10.58 4.88 -8.05
N ILE A 143 10.11 6.10 -8.20
CA ILE A 143 8.76 6.51 -7.82
C ILE A 143 8.17 7.30 -8.99
N GLU A 144 7.01 6.87 -9.47
CA GLU A 144 6.27 7.56 -10.51
C GLU A 144 4.82 7.75 -10.09
N THR A 145 4.25 8.90 -10.43
CA THR A 145 2.82 9.16 -10.25
C THR A 145 2.11 8.95 -11.58
N TRP A 146 1.09 8.11 -11.59
CA TRP A 146 0.28 7.84 -12.78
C TRP A 146 -1.14 8.37 -12.59
N GLY A 147 -1.79 8.73 -13.70
CA GLY A 147 -3.15 9.28 -13.71
C GLY A 147 -3.23 10.80 -13.70
N GLU A 148 -4.45 11.33 -13.77
CA GLU A 148 -4.72 12.76 -13.95
C GLU A 148 -4.90 13.52 -12.64
N ARG A 149 -4.90 12.81 -11.51
CA ARG A 149 -5.18 13.36 -10.18
C ARG A 149 -3.92 13.35 -9.31
N PRO A 150 -3.78 14.31 -8.38
CA PRO A 150 -2.56 14.43 -7.58
C PRO A 150 -2.45 13.29 -6.57
N VAL A 151 -1.22 12.78 -6.42
CA VAL A 151 -0.80 11.99 -5.26
C VAL A 151 -0.25 12.95 -4.21
N ALA A 152 -0.80 12.90 -3.00
CA ALA A 152 -0.35 13.74 -1.90
C ALA A 152 0.62 12.97 -1.01
N ILE A 153 1.75 13.58 -0.66
CA ILE A 153 2.72 13.03 0.29
C ILE A 153 2.84 14.03 1.42
N SER A 154 2.76 13.55 2.65
CA SER A 154 3.00 14.36 3.82
C SER A 154 3.71 13.55 4.88
N LEU A 155 4.57 14.20 5.62
CA LEU A 155 5.18 13.61 6.80
C LEU A 155 4.18 13.73 7.97
N GLY A 156 4.43 12.98 9.05
CA GLY A 156 3.79 13.19 10.34
C GLY A 156 4.13 14.58 10.91
N ASP A 157 4.23 14.71 12.23
CA ASP A 157 4.39 16.02 12.88
C ASP A 157 5.65 16.77 12.38
N PRO A 158 5.51 17.86 11.60
CA PRO A 158 6.65 18.60 11.05
C PRO A 158 7.44 19.33 12.14
N THR A 159 6.86 19.54 13.33
CA THR A 159 7.56 20.21 14.43
C THR A 159 8.66 19.36 15.06
N ARG A 160 8.54 18.02 15.00
CA ARG A 160 9.61 17.10 15.43
C ARG A 160 10.68 16.89 14.36
N ALA A 161 10.30 16.89 13.08
CA ALA A 161 11.26 16.84 11.98
C ALA A 161 12.24 18.04 12.06
N ASN A 162 11.74 19.25 12.31
CA ASN A 162 12.58 20.45 12.47
C ASN A 162 13.49 20.42 13.71
N ALA A 163 13.08 19.77 14.80
CA ALA A 163 13.92 19.64 16.00
C ALA A 163 15.18 18.78 15.75
N ALA A 164 15.08 17.77 14.89
CA ALA A 164 16.21 16.93 14.49
C ALA A 164 17.21 17.66 13.58
N PHE A 165 16.76 18.60 12.75
CA PHE A 165 17.66 19.44 11.93
C PHE A 165 18.26 20.61 12.71
N SER A 166 17.59 21.08 13.77
CA SER A 166 18.08 22.20 14.61
C SER A 166 19.20 21.81 15.57
N SER A 167 19.36 20.52 15.88
CA SER A 167 20.47 19.98 16.69
C SER A 167 21.74 19.69 15.90
N LEU A 168 21.71 19.89 14.58
CA LEU A 168 22.85 19.77 13.66
C LEU A 168 23.47 21.12 13.30
N SER A 169 23.19 22.19 14.06
CA SER A 169 23.91 23.45 13.90
C SER A 169 25.39 23.23 14.21
N VAL A 170 26.18 23.36 13.14
CA VAL A 170 27.63 23.29 13.07
C VAL A 170 28.24 24.08 14.20
N THR A 171 29.09 23.42 14.99
CA THR A 171 30.06 24.10 15.85
C THR A 171 31.01 24.85 14.92
N GLU A 172 30.74 26.12 14.65
CA GLU A 172 31.67 27.01 13.97
C GLU A 172 32.94 27.12 14.83
N ASN A 173 34.08 26.87 14.20
CA ASN A 173 35.43 27.05 14.74
C ASN A 173 36.01 28.35 14.17
#